data_AF-A0A935GMA2-F1
#
_entry.id   AF-A0A935GMA2-F1
#
_cell.length_a   1.000
_cell.length_b   1.000
_cell.length_c   1.000
_cell.angle_alpha   90.00
_cell.angle_beta   90.00
_cell.angle_gamma   90.00
#
_symmetry.space_group_name_H-M   'P 1'
#
loop_
_entity.id
_entity.type
_entity.pdbx_description
1 polymer ?
#
loop_
_entity_poly.entity_id
_entity_poly.type
_entity_poly.pdbx_seq_one_letter_code
_entity_poly.pdbx_strand_id
1 'polypeptide(L)'
;MTRPRRSSPTRPKTKSFEIQCASCHYNGYTLTPTVEGGFVAGAANDPNGEADIDGDGVPNELNVGCENCHGAGSAHAAAPRRSKASTIVNPGKLASERSMVICNQCHSRPQGTMKTDQPINKDNKMLTPGISRNEYLVNHTSREDAAQSDFWPDGVHSKSHHQQATDLVRSKKYMNGTQIMNCADCHDPHGKTGVKHQMKLAVRDGKDSLCASCHKVDMKEHTTKTVGEAHTKKIACIDCHMPKTMQTGAGMGHGVDGKGGAKYWMNDITAHLFDVPRITNKGVKGVDPGKAMPIPYTNACGTCHEADKM
;
A
#
# COMPACT_ATOMS: atom_id res chain seq x y z
N MET A 1 39.97 -3.25 -13.39
CA MET A 1 39.35 -4.25 -14.28
C MET A 1 37.84 -3.99 -14.35
N THR A 2 37.40 -3.27 -15.38
CA THR A 2 35.99 -3.00 -15.67
C THR A 2 35.34 -4.26 -16.23
N ARG A 3 34.33 -4.80 -15.54
CA ARG A 3 33.53 -5.91 -16.05
C ARG A 3 32.88 -5.51 -17.38
N PRO A 4 32.92 -6.34 -18.43
CA PRO A 4 32.23 -6.04 -19.67
C PRO A 4 30.73 -5.99 -19.43
N ARG A 5 30.06 -4.93 -19.91
CA ARG A 5 28.59 -4.86 -19.97
C ARG A 5 28.14 -6.03 -20.85
N ARG A 6 27.53 -7.07 -20.25
CA ARG A 6 26.78 -8.05 -21.02
C ARG A 6 25.69 -7.30 -21.79
N SER A 7 25.60 -7.53 -23.10
CA SER A 7 24.46 -7.11 -23.92
C SER A 7 23.20 -7.68 -23.27
N SER A 8 22.39 -6.79 -22.68
CA SER A 8 21.11 -7.18 -22.11
C SER A 8 20.23 -7.68 -23.27
N PRO A 9 19.60 -8.86 -23.18
CA PRO A 9 18.59 -9.24 -24.16
C PRO A 9 17.54 -8.13 -24.20
N THR A 10 17.12 -7.73 -25.41
CA THR A 10 16.10 -6.70 -25.60
C THR A 10 14.89 -7.05 -24.73
N ARG A 11 14.68 -6.29 -23.66
CA ARG A 11 13.56 -6.53 -22.73
C ARG A 11 12.26 -6.41 -23.53
N PRO A 12 11.27 -7.31 -23.31
CA PRO A 12 9.99 -7.18 -23.97
C PRO A 12 9.42 -5.78 -23.73
N LYS A 13 8.99 -5.09 -24.80
CA LYS A 13 8.37 -3.76 -24.69
C LYS A 13 7.13 -3.79 -23.78
N THR A 14 6.53 -4.97 -23.62
CA THR A 14 5.42 -5.23 -22.69
C THR A 14 5.82 -5.32 -21.21
N LYS A 15 7.11 -5.25 -20.88
CA LYS A 15 7.66 -5.29 -19.52
C LYS A 15 8.45 -4.02 -19.18
N SER A 16 8.15 -2.94 -19.89
CA SER A 16 8.80 -1.65 -19.71
C SER A 16 8.27 -0.91 -18.47
N PHE A 17 9.04 0.05 -17.96
CA PHE A 17 8.66 0.81 -16.77
C PHE A 17 7.38 1.61 -17.00
N GLU A 18 7.22 2.13 -18.21
CA GLU A 18 6.13 2.97 -18.68
C GLU A 18 4.77 2.28 -18.46
N ILE A 19 4.64 1.00 -18.82
CA ILE A 19 3.36 0.28 -18.73
C ILE A 19 3.20 -0.66 -17.52
N GLN A 20 4.26 -0.83 -16.73
CA GLN A 20 4.24 -1.68 -15.53
C GLN A 20 4.30 -0.88 -14.22
N CYS A 21 4.85 0.34 -14.24
CA CYS A 21 5.21 1.05 -13.02
C CYS A 21 4.82 2.54 -13.05
N ALA A 22 5.06 3.24 -14.15
CA ALA A 22 4.98 4.70 -14.20
C ALA A 22 3.63 5.27 -13.75
N SER A 23 2.51 4.59 -13.99
CA SER A 23 1.18 5.08 -13.59
C SER A 23 1.03 5.34 -12.08
N CYS A 24 1.75 4.58 -11.24
CA CYS A 24 1.74 4.75 -9.80
C CYS A 24 2.92 5.59 -9.28
N HIS A 25 3.82 5.98 -10.18
CA HIS A 25 5.12 6.58 -9.86
C HIS A 25 5.36 7.93 -10.54
N TYR A 26 4.50 8.41 -11.44
CA TYR A 26 4.61 9.72 -12.08
C TYR A 26 3.42 10.60 -11.72
N ASN A 27 3.68 11.89 -11.45
CA ASN A 27 2.63 12.87 -11.29
C ASN A 27 2.01 13.19 -12.66
N GLY A 28 0.68 13.35 -12.72
CA GLY A 28 -0.02 13.66 -13.98
C GLY A 28 0.17 12.63 -15.10
N TYR A 29 0.38 11.36 -14.75
CA TYR A 29 0.72 10.28 -15.69
C TYR A 29 -0.07 10.32 -17.01
N THR A 30 0.66 10.25 -18.12
CA THR A 30 0.13 9.98 -19.46
C THR A 30 0.88 8.83 -20.10
N LEU A 31 0.28 8.19 -21.11
CA LEU A 31 0.90 7.09 -21.83
C LEU A 31 0.61 7.19 -23.32
N THR A 32 1.66 7.36 -24.12
CA THR A 32 1.58 7.51 -25.58
C THR A 32 2.22 6.29 -26.26
N PRO A 33 1.47 5.54 -27.11
CA PRO A 33 2.05 4.47 -27.92
C PRO A 33 3.06 5.00 -28.94
N THR A 34 4.13 4.23 -29.20
CA THR A 34 5.13 4.59 -30.22
C THR A 34 4.93 3.80 -31.51
N VAL A 35 5.41 4.35 -32.63
CA VAL A 35 5.37 3.68 -33.96
C VAL A 35 6.10 2.34 -33.97
N GLU A 36 7.04 2.14 -33.06
CA GLU A 36 7.80 0.90 -32.91
C GLU A 36 7.12 -0.14 -32.01
N GLY A 37 5.88 0.11 -31.57
CA GLY A 37 5.12 -0.80 -30.70
C GLY A 37 5.55 -0.77 -29.23
N GLY A 38 6.13 0.33 -28.75
CA GLY A 38 6.41 0.61 -27.34
C GLY A 38 5.48 1.70 -26.78
N PHE A 39 5.85 2.23 -25.63
CA PHE A 39 5.13 3.34 -25.00
C PHE A 39 6.13 4.33 -24.39
N VAL A 40 5.73 5.60 -24.37
CA VAL A 40 6.39 6.66 -23.59
C VAL A 40 5.40 7.08 -22.50
N ALA A 41 5.83 7.01 -21.24
CA ALA A 41 5.08 7.57 -20.14
C ALA A 41 5.49 9.03 -19.94
N GLY A 42 4.51 9.92 -19.83
CA GLY A 42 4.73 11.33 -19.49
C GLY A 42 4.38 11.61 -18.03
N ALA A 43 4.86 12.74 -17.54
CA ALA A 43 4.56 13.27 -16.22
C ALA A 43 4.24 14.78 -16.33
N ALA A 44 3.65 15.37 -15.29
CA ALA A 44 3.31 16.79 -15.29
C ALA A 44 4.57 17.66 -15.43
N ASN A 45 4.53 18.66 -16.31
CA ASN A 45 5.66 19.59 -16.51
C ASN A 45 5.82 20.49 -15.27
N ASP A 46 7.05 20.57 -14.76
CA ASP A 46 7.47 21.46 -13.68
C ASP A 46 8.86 22.02 -14.01
N PRO A 47 9.03 23.35 -14.13
CA PRO A 47 10.35 23.97 -14.32
C PRO A 47 11.40 23.58 -13.26
N ASN A 48 10.97 23.11 -12.09
CA ASN A 48 11.84 22.61 -11.02
C ASN A 48 11.82 21.07 -10.90
N GLY A 49 11.24 20.38 -11.88
CA GLY A 49 11.11 18.93 -11.91
C GLY A 49 12.46 18.20 -12.05
N GLU A 50 12.45 16.90 -11.78
CA GLU A 50 13.66 16.09 -11.66
C GLU A 50 14.34 15.78 -13.00
N ALA A 51 13.55 15.58 -14.06
CA ALA A 51 14.07 15.25 -15.39
C ALA A 51 13.05 15.56 -16.49
N ASP A 52 13.54 15.95 -17.67
CA ASP A 52 12.78 15.99 -18.92
C ASP A 52 12.74 14.57 -19.51
N ILE A 53 11.65 13.84 -19.23
CA ILE A 53 11.52 12.41 -19.58
C ILE A 53 10.87 12.18 -20.94
N ASP A 54 10.21 13.18 -21.52
CA ASP A 54 9.54 13.10 -22.82
C ASP A 54 10.22 13.93 -23.92
N GLY A 55 11.23 14.73 -23.57
CA GLY A 55 12.10 15.45 -24.49
C GLY A 55 11.49 16.74 -25.03
N ASP A 56 10.49 17.31 -24.36
CA ASP A 56 9.83 18.54 -24.78
C ASP A 56 10.58 19.82 -24.38
N GLY A 57 11.67 19.68 -23.62
CA GLY A 57 12.51 20.78 -23.14
C GLY A 57 12.08 21.36 -21.79
N VAL A 58 11.04 20.81 -21.14
CA VAL A 58 10.58 21.18 -19.81
C VAL A 58 10.73 19.98 -18.86
N PRO A 59 11.45 20.11 -17.74
CA PRO A 59 11.50 19.03 -16.76
C PRO A 59 10.11 18.66 -16.25
N ASN A 60 9.94 17.42 -15.80
CA ASN A 60 8.69 16.90 -15.26
C ASN A 60 8.82 16.61 -13.75
N GLU A 61 7.73 16.80 -13.00
CA GLU A 61 7.60 16.36 -11.61
C GLU A 61 7.41 14.84 -11.59
N LEU A 62 8.47 14.12 -11.24
CA LEU A 62 8.46 12.67 -11.09
C LEU A 62 8.03 12.31 -9.66
N ASN A 63 7.61 11.06 -9.46
CA ASN A 63 7.04 10.57 -8.20
C ASN A 63 5.60 11.03 -7.95
N VAL A 64 5.09 10.70 -6.76
CA VAL A 64 3.73 11.05 -6.34
C VAL A 64 3.72 12.50 -5.88
N GLY A 65 3.17 13.37 -6.72
CA GLY A 65 3.03 14.81 -6.50
C GLY A 65 1.63 15.19 -6.04
N CYS A 66 1.37 16.51 -6.05
CA CYS A 66 0.10 17.07 -5.59
C CYS A 66 -1.09 16.55 -6.41
N GLU A 67 -0.92 16.47 -7.73
CA GLU A 67 -2.02 16.22 -8.67
C GLU A 67 -2.45 14.75 -8.70
N ASN A 68 -1.63 13.80 -8.25
CA ASN A 68 -2.03 12.41 -8.06
C ASN A 68 -3.21 12.27 -7.07
N CYS A 69 -3.31 13.17 -6.09
CA CYS A 69 -4.35 13.17 -5.05
C CYS A 69 -5.38 14.28 -5.22
N HIS A 70 -4.97 15.41 -5.81
CA HIS A 70 -5.80 16.61 -5.94
C HIS A 70 -6.34 16.85 -7.36
N GLY A 71 -5.87 16.09 -8.34
CA GLY A 71 -6.15 16.30 -9.76
C GLY A 71 -5.32 17.43 -10.36
N ALA A 72 -5.43 17.61 -11.68
CA ALA A 72 -4.67 18.63 -12.40
C ALA A 72 -4.91 20.04 -11.82
N GLY A 73 -3.82 20.75 -11.52
CA GLY A 73 -3.79 22.02 -10.82
C GLY A 73 -3.90 23.24 -11.73
N SER A 74 -3.88 23.09 -13.05
CA SER A 74 -3.85 24.21 -14.01
C SER A 74 -5.02 25.19 -13.84
N ALA A 75 -6.25 24.67 -13.69
CA ALA A 75 -7.43 25.50 -13.41
C ALA A 75 -7.34 26.20 -12.05
N HIS A 76 -6.79 25.52 -11.04
CA HIS A 76 -6.56 26.09 -9.71
C HIS A 76 -5.50 27.18 -9.67
N ALA A 77 -4.41 27.02 -10.42
CA ALA A 77 -3.36 28.01 -10.55
C ALA A 77 -3.92 29.31 -11.16
N ALA A 78 -4.68 29.19 -12.25
CA ALA A 78 -5.26 30.31 -12.99
C ALA A 78 -6.48 30.98 -12.30
N ALA A 79 -7.18 30.27 -11.41
CA ALA A 79 -8.39 30.77 -10.80
C ALA A 79 -8.15 31.95 -9.82
N PRO A 80 -9.03 32.97 -9.81
CA PRO A 80 -8.97 34.02 -8.80
C PRO A 80 -9.25 33.44 -7.41
N ARG A 81 -8.72 34.09 -6.36
CA ARG A 81 -8.78 33.60 -4.96
C ARG A 81 -10.18 33.17 -4.53
N ARG A 82 -11.23 33.90 -4.95
CA ARG A 82 -12.63 33.61 -4.60
C ARG A 82 -13.18 32.27 -5.11
N SER A 83 -12.66 31.75 -6.22
CA SER A 83 -13.11 30.49 -6.84
C SER A 83 -12.05 29.40 -6.81
N LYS A 84 -10.83 29.71 -6.36
CA LYS A 84 -9.69 28.78 -6.34
C LYS A 84 -9.95 27.48 -5.56
N ALA A 85 -10.79 27.52 -4.53
CA ALA A 85 -11.14 26.33 -3.74
C ALA A 85 -12.09 25.36 -4.46
N SER A 86 -12.84 25.82 -5.47
CA SER A 86 -13.80 24.97 -6.22
C SER A 86 -13.20 24.38 -7.49
N THR A 87 -11.94 24.69 -7.81
CA THR A 87 -11.25 24.24 -9.03
C THR A 87 -10.23 23.14 -8.78
N ILE A 88 -10.18 22.58 -7.56
CA ILE A 88 -9.27 21.50 -7.19
C ILE A 88 -9.98 20.55 -6.23
N VAL A 89 -9.62 19.26 -6.30
CA VAL A 89 -10.18 18.26 -5.37
C VAL A 89 -9.61 18.49 -3.99
N ASN A 90 -10.46 18.41 -2.97
CA ASN A 90 -10.03 18.32 -1.59
C ASN A 90 -10.47 16.97 -1.03
N PRO A 91 -9.55 16.00 -0.85
CA PRO A 91 -9.90 14.68 -0.32
C PRO A 91 -10.64 14.72 1.01
N GLY A 92 -10.33 15.69 1.88
CA GLY A 92 -11.01 15.88 3.17
C GLY A 92 -12.46 16.38 3.08
N LYS A 93 -12.94 16.74 1.87
CA LYS A 93 -14.34 17.08 1.59
C LYS A 93 -15.07 15.98 0.80
N LEU A 94 -14.39 14.89 0.46
CA LEU A 94 -14.99 13.75 -0.20
C LEU A 94 -15.64 12.84 0.84
N ALA A 95 -16.70 12.14 0.42
CA ALA A 95 -17.16 10.99 1.18
C ALA A 95 -16.05 9.91 1.22
N SER A 96 -16.00 9.16 2.31
CA SER A 96 -14.84 8.32 2.67
C SER A 96 -14.46 7.32 1.57
N GLU A 97 -15.45 6.72 0.92
CA GLU A 97 -15.29 5.79 -0.19
C GLU A 97 -14.63 6.42 -1.41
N ARG A 98 -14.92 7.70 -1.70
CA ARG A 98 -14.27 8.45 -2.79
C ARG A 98 -12.85 8.83 -2.42
N SER A 99 -12.62 9.26 -1.18
CA SER A 99 -11.26 9.55 -0.70
C SER A 99 -10.38 8.30 -0.70
N MET A 100 -10.95 7.15 -0.42
CA MET A 100 -10.24 5.87 -0.36
C MET A 100 -9.73 5.43 -1.74
N VAL A 101 -10.51 5.68 -2.81
CA VAL A 101 -10.13 5.37 -4.21
C VAL A 101 -8.83 6.07 -4.65
N ILE A 102 -8.55 7.27 -4.12
CA ILE A 102 -7.32 8.01 -4.42
C ILE A 102 -6.08 7.21 -4.00
N CYS A 103 -6.14 6.50 -2.87
CA CYS A 103 -5.05 5.65 -2.40
C CYS A 103 -5.02 4.32 -3.17
N ASN A 104 -6.19 3.75 -3.46
CA ASN A 104 -6.33 2.43 -4.08
C ASN A 104 -5.78 2.35 -5.50
N GLN A 105 -5.68 3.48 -6.20
CA GLN A 105 -5.08 3.47 -7.54
C GLN A 105 -3.63 2.95 -7.51
N CYS A 106 -2.94 3.02 -6.37
CA CYS A 106 -1.56 2.53 -6.19
C CYS A 106 -1.41 1.47 -5.08
N HIS A 107 -2.21 1.57 -4.01
CA HIS A 107 -2.11 0.72 -2.82
C HIS A 107 -3.09 -0.47 -2.83
N SER A 108 -3.43 -0.95 -4.02
CA SER A 108 -4.03 -2.27 -4.25
C SER A 108 -3.43 -2.89 -5.52
N ARG A 109 -3.90 -4.08 -5.91
CA ARG A 109 -3.39 -4.80 -7.10
C ARG A 109 -4.46 -5.04 -8.19
N PRO A 110 -5.14 -3.99 -8.67
CA PRO A 110 -6.07 -4.13 -9.78
C PRO A 110 -5.32 -4.53 -11.06
N GLN A 111 -6.02 -4.96 -12.10
CA GLN A 111 -5.53 -4.84 -13.46
C GLN A 111 -6.31 -3.76 -14.19
N GLY A 112 -5.64 -2.89 -14.94
CA GLY A 112 -6.30 -1.98 -15.89
C GLY A 112 -6.57 -2.63 -17.25
N THR A 113 -7.02 -1.82 -18.21
CA THR A 113 -7.43 -2.30 -19.55
C THR A 113 -6.31 -3.00 -20.33
N MET A 114 -5.05 -2.65 -20.06
CA MET A 114 -3.87 -3.30 -20.64
C MET A 114 -3.49 -4.63 -19.97
N LYS A 115 -4.27 -5.11 -18.99
CA LYS A 115 -3.99 -6.32 -18.20
C LYS A 115 -2.67 -6.27 -17.42
N THR A 116 -2.18 -5.07 -17.12
CA THR A 116 -1.06 -4.81 -16.20
C THR A 116 -1.59 -4.32 -14.87
N ASP A 117 -0.75 -4.28 -13.83
CA ASP A 117 -1.14 -3.78 -12.49
C ASP A 117 -1.37 -2.25 -12.44
N GLN A 118 -1.33 -1.58 -13.59
CA GLN A 118 -1.69 -0.17 -13.73
C GLN A 118 -3.20 -0.04 -13.98
N PRO A 119 -3.98 0.64 -13.12
CA PRO A 119 -5.41 0.79 -13.31
C PRO A 119 -5.74 1.95 -14.27
N ILE A 120 -5.25 1.83 -15.51
CA ILE A 120 -5.55 2.78 -16.56
C ILE A 120 -6.80 2.35 -17.34
N ASN A 121 -7.59 3.33 -17.76
CA ASN A 121 -8.78 3.11 -18.57
C ASN A 121 -8.44 2.82 -20.04
N LYS A 122 -9.47 2.71 -20.89
CA LYS A 122 -9.32 2.45 -22.33
C LYS A 122 -8.59 3.57 -23.10
N ASP A 123 -8.54 4.76 -22.52
CA ASP A 123 -7.89 5.95 -23.07
C ASP A 123 -6.47 6.12 -22.49
N ASN A 124 -5.93 5.07 -21.86
CA ASN A 124 -4.64 5.02 -21.18
C ASN A 124 -4.46 6.02 -20.03
N LYS A 125 -5.55 6.43 -19.37
CA LYS A 125 -5.53 7.40 -18.27
C LYS A 125 -5.73 6.73 -16.92
N MET A 126 -4.98 7.20 -15.93
CA MET A 126 -5.31 7.00 -14.52
C MET A 126 -6.64 7.69 -14.18
N LEU A 127 -7.21 7.33 -13.04
CA LEU A 127 -8.42 7.99 -12.57
C LEU A 127 -8.18 9.49 -12.33
N THR A 128 -9.25 10.28 -12.47
CA THR A 128 -9.25 11.65 -11.95
C THR A 128 -9.64 11.60 -10.47
N PRO A 129 -8.87 12.22 -9.55
CA PRO A 129 -9.22 12.20 -8.13
C PRO A 129 -10.64 12.71 -7.87
N GLY A 130 -11.35 12.09 -6.92
CA GLY A 130 -12.72 12.46 -6.56
C GLY A 130 -13.84 11.72 -7.31
N ILE A 131 -13.52 10.88 -8.30
CA ILE A 131 -14.50 9.97 -8.91
C ILE A 131 -15.07 8.97 -7.90
N SER A 132 -16.22 8.38 -8.22
CA SER A 132 -16.80 7.30 -7.40
C SER A 132 -15.99 6.01 -7.48
N ARG A 133 -16.11 5.15 -6.45
CA ARG A 133 -15.54 3.80 -6.48
C ARG A 133 -16.09 2.97 -7.63
N ASN A 134 -17.38 3.11 -7.95
CA ASN A 134 -17.99 2.40 -9.07
C ASN A 134 -17.36 2.80 -10.41
N GLU A 135 -17.16 4.10 -10.62
CA GLU A 135 -16.50 4.63 -11.81
C GLU A 135 -15.08 4.05 -11.97
N TYR A 136 -14.32 4.03 -10.88
CA TYR A 136 -12.99 3.42 -10.87
C TYR A 136 -13.04 1.94 -11.27
N LEU A 137 -13.85 1.13 -10.60
CA LEU A 137 -13.89 -0.30 -10.87
C LEU A 137 -14.35 -0.62 -12.29
N VAL A 138 -15.39 0.05 -12.77
CA VAL A 138 -15.98 -0.23 -14.08
C VAL A 138 -15.09 0.25 -15.23
N ASN A 139 -14.51 1.45 -15.11
CA ASN A 139 -13.84 2.09 -16.25
C ASN A 139 -12.31 2.02 -16.18
N HIS A 140 -11.72 1.74 -15.02
CA HIS A 140 -10.26 1.71 -14.85
C HIS A 140 -9.72 0.31 -14.51
N THR A 141 -10.58 -0.69 -14.33
CA THR A 141 -10.13 -2.05 -14.01
C THR A 141 -10.74 -3.12 -14.90
N SER A 142 -9.94 -4.10 -15.31
CA SER A 142 -10.38 -5.41 -15.82
C SER A 142 -10.38 -6.48 -14.73
N ARG A 143 -9.66 -6.23 -13.63
CA ARG A 143 -9.68 -7.01 -12.39
C ARG A 143 -9.64 -6.01 -11.24
N GLU A 144 -10.65 -6.04 -10.38
CA GLU A 144 -10.85 -4.98 -9.37
C GLU A 144 -9.74 -4.92 -8.32
N ASP A 145 -9.05 -6.04 -8.09
CA ASP A 145 -8.07 -6.17 -7.02
C ASP A 145 -7.14 -7.38 -7.27
N ALA A 146 -6.28 -7.69 -6.30
CA ALA A 146 -5.28 -8.75 -6.35
C ALA A 146 -5.83 -10.12 -6.79
N ALA A 147 -5.01 -10.88 -7.53
CA ALA A 147 -5.37 -12.24 -7.92
C ALA A 147 -5.27 -13.18 -6.71
N GLN A 148 -5.91 -14.36 -6.77
CA GLN A 148 -5.85 -15.32 -5.66
C GLN A 148 -4.41 -15.75 -5.30
N SER A 149 -3.51 -15.73 -6.28
CA SER A 149 -2.08 -16.00 -6.09
C SER A 149 -1.34 -14.96 -5.26
N ASP A 150 -1.91 -13.77 -5.09
CA ASP A 150 -1.38 -12.67 -4.29
C ASP A 150 -1.79 -12.73 -2.81
N PHE A 151 -2.52 -13.78 -2.42
CA PHE A 151 -2.88 -14.06 -1.04
C PHE A 151 -2.11 -15.28 -0.50
N TRP A 152 -2.09 -15.42 0.82
CA TRP A 152 -1.66 -16.62 1.51
C TRP A 152 -2.71 -17.75 1.35
N PRO A 153 -2.37 -19.02 1.66
CA PRO A 153 -3.27 -20.18 1.46
C PRO A 153 -4.63 -20.12 2.17
N ASP A 154 -4.80 -19.21 3.12
CA ASP A 154 -6.09 -18.94 3.76
C ASP A 154 -7.03 -18.09 2.89
N GLY A 155 -6.52 -17.48 1.82
CA GLY A 155 -7.26 -16.66 0.87
C GLY A 155 -7.67 -15.29 1.41
N VAL A 156 -7.19 -14.90 2.60
CA VAL A 156 -7.59 -13.66 3.27
C VAL A 156 -6.39 -12.71 3.38
N HIS A 157 -5.25 -13.20 3.85
CA HIS A 157 -4.09 -12.34 4.11
C HIS A 157 -3.32 -12.04 2.83
N SER A 158 -3.08 -10.75 2.57
CA SER A 158 -2.25 -10.31 1.46
C SER A 158 -0.80 -10.75 1.61
N LYS A 159 -0.17 -11.11 0.48
CA LYS A 159 1.20 -11.65 0.40
C LYS A 159 2.12 -10.82 -0.50
N SER A 160 1.58 -10.26 -1.58
CA SER A 160 2.34 -9.52 -2.58
C SER A 160 2.53 -8.04 -2.19
N HIS A 161 3.33 -7.32 -2.96
CA HIS A 161 3.56 -5.89 -2.73
C HIS A 161 2.26 -5.08 -2.84
N HIS A 162 2.21 -3.97 -2.09
CA HIS A 162 1.23 -2.87 -2.15
C HIS A 162 -0.27 -3.22 -2.05
N GLN A 163 -0.63 -4.17 -1.19
CA GLN A 163 -2.03 -4.58 -0.93
C GLN A 163 -2.64 -3.95 0.35
N GLN A 164 -2.21 -2.76 0.79
CA GLN A 164 -2.74 -2.15 2.02
C GLN A 164 -4.24 -1.83 1.91
N ALA A 165 -4.70 -1.33 0.76
CA ALA A 165 -6.12 -1.06 0.56
C ALA A 165 -6.92 -2.35 0.33
N THR A 166 -6.34 -3.33 -0.39
CA THR A 166 -6.86 -4.70 -0.54
C THR A 166 -7.22 -5.29 0.84
N ASP A 167 -6.31 -5.16 1.81
CA ASP A 167 -6.55 -5.58 3.19
C ASP A 167 -7.59 -4.69 3.90
N LEU A 168 -7.43 -3.36 3.88
CA LEU A 168 -8.29 -2.45 4.62
C LEU A 168 -9.76 -2.67 4.24
N VAL A 169 -10.11 -2.70 2.96
CA VAL A 169 -11.51 -2.84 2.51
C VAL A 169 -12.15 -4.17 2.91
N ARG A 170 -11.35 -5.21 3.16
CA ARG A 170 -11.79 -6.52 3.66
C ARG A 170 -11.79 -6.61 5.19
N SER A 171 -11.16 -5.66 5.86
CA SER A 171 -11.08 -5.64 7.33
C SER A 171 -12.42 -5.25 7.97
N LYS A 172 -12.61 -5.68 9.22
CA LYS A 172 -13.71 -5.18 10.07
C LYS A 172 -13.57 -3.69 10.39
N LYS A 173 -12.38 -3.11 10.20
CA LYS A 173 -12.11 -1.70 10.49
C LYS A 173 -12.77 -0.80 9.46
N TYR A 174 -12.75 -1.16 8.17
CA TYR A 174 -13.26 -0.33 7.07
C TYR A 174 -14.72 0.10 7.27
N MET A 175 -15.61 -0.84 7.56
CA MET A 175 -17.01 -0.57 7.92
C MET A 175 -17.27 -1.03 9.35
N ASN A 176 -16.92 -0.20 10.34
CA ASN A 176 -16.95 -0.61 11.75
C ASN A 176 -18.26 -0.25 12.50
N GLY A 177 -19.29 0.21 11.78
CA GLY A 177 -20.59 0.60 12.34
C GLY A 177 -20.66 2.02 12.92
N THR A 178 -19.52 2.68 13.18
CA THR A 178 -19.48 4.08 13.64
C THR A 178 -19.00 5.04 12.56
N GLN A 179 -18.08 4.58 11.71
CA GLN A 179 -17.54 5.35 10.59
C GLN A 179 -17.06 4.43 9.48
N ILE A 180 -17.02 4.97 8.27
CA ILE A 180 -16.34 4.34 7.13
C ILE A 180 -14.89 4.82 7.16
N MET A 181 -13.98 3.93 7.54
CA MET A 181 -12.56 4.27 7.68
C MET A 181 -11.87 4.37 6.32
N ASN A 182 -10.93 5.30 6.19
CA ASN A 182 -10.03 5.41 5.06
C ASN A 182 -8.58 5.61 5.54
N CYS A 183 -7.65 5.65 4.59
CA CYS A 183 -6.22 5.77 4.86
C CYS A 183 -5.89 7.05 5.64
N ALA A 184 -6.53 8.17 5.30
CA ALA A 184 -6.27 9.47 5.89
C ALA A 184 -6.78 9.57 7.34
N ASP A 185 -7.54 8.60 7.85
CA ASP A 185 -7.88 8.57 9.28
C ASP A 185 -6.69 8.17 10.15
N CYS A 186 -5.73 7.44 9.59
CA CYS A 186 -4.49 7.03 10.26
C CYS A 186 -3.26 7.78 9.74
N HIS A 187 -3.24 8.11 8.45
CA HIS A 187 -2.12 8.75 7.78
C HIS A 187 -2.34 10.26 7.60
N ASP A 188 -1.25 11.02 7.61
CA ASP A 188 -1.16 12.41 7.20
C ASP A 188 -0.40 12.49 5.87
N PRO A 189 -1.10 12.53 4.72
CA PRO A 189 -0.46 12.54 3.40
C PRO A 189 0.50 13.72 3.18
N HIS A 190 0.39 14.79 3.97
CA HIS A 190 1.27 15.95 3.88
C HIS A 190 2.46 15.89 4.85
N GLY A 191 2.55 14.85 5.69
CA GLY A 191 3.68 14.63 6.60
C GLY A 191 3.91 15.72 7.65
N LYS A 192 2.89 16.51 8.00
CA LYS A 192 2.99 17.68 8.89
C LYS A 192 3.16 17.29 10.36
N THR A 193 2.87 16.05 10.73
CA THR A 193 2.98 15.56 12.11
C THR A 193 4.42 15.26 12.56
N GLY A 194 5.36 15.10 11.61
CA GLY A 194 6.72 14.64 11.92
C GLY A 194 6.83 13.19 12.39
N VAL A 195 5.72 12.44 12.41
CA VAL A 195 5.71 11.02 12.75
C VAL A 195 6.14 10.20 11.53
N LYS A 196 7.05 9.24 11.74
CA LYS A 196 7.53 8.34 10.69
C LYS A 196 6.38 7.67 9.95
N HIS A 197 6.58 7.38 8.66
CA HIS A 197 5.59 6.75 7.78
C HIS A 197 4.31 7.57 7.60
N GLN A 198 4.41 8.90 7.75
CA GLN A 198 3.29 9.82 7.55
C GLN A 198 2.08 9.45 8.42
N MET A 199 2.29 9.12 9.69
CA MET A 199 1.19 8.79 10.60
C MET A 199 0.63 10.05 11.26
N LYS A 200 -0.68 10.06 11.55
CA LYS A 200 -1.31 11.15 12.31
C LYS A 200 -0.86 11.19 13.78
N LEU A 201 -0.63 10.03 14.36
CA LEU A 201 -0.20 9.84 15.74
C LEU A 201 0.80 8.68 15.81
N ALA A 202 1.61 8.67 16.87
CA ALA A 202 2.56 7.59 17.07
C ALA A 202 1.86 6.25 17.36
N VAL A 203 2.43 5.17 16.83
CA VAL A 203 2.00 3.76 17.02
C VAL A 203 2.90 3.00 17.99
N ARG A 204 3.93 3.65 18.54
CA ARG A 204 4.94 3.09 19.46
C ARG A 204 5.50 4.15 20.41
N ASP A 205 4.62 4.88 21.08
CA ASP A 205 4.97 5.90 22.09
C ASP A 205 4.71 5.43 23.54
N GLY A 206 4.47 4.13 23.73
CA GLY A 206 4.11 3.54 25.01
C GLY A 206 2.63 3.71 25.39
N LYS A 207 1.87 4.51 24.64
CA LYS A 207 0.41 4.66 24.78
C LYS A 207 -0.36 4.18 23.56
N ASP A 208 0.36 3.82 22.50
CA ASP A 208 -0.19 3.48 21.17
C ASP A 208 -1.19 4.53 20.70
N SER A 209 -0.83 5.82 20.83
CA SER A 209 -1.75 6.96 20.71
C SER A 209 -2.65 6.90 19.48
N LEU A 210 -2.15 6.41 18.34
CA LEU A 210 -2.99 6.21 17.15
C LEU A 210 -4.15 5.25 17.39
N CYS A 211 -3.86 4.03 17.86
CA CYS A 211 -4.87 2.99 18.12
C CYS A 211 -5.73 3.38 19.33
N ALA A 212 -5.10 3.87 20.39
CA ALA A 212 -5.74 4.27 21.64
C ALA A 212 -6.61 5.52 21.51
N SER A 213 -6.51 6.29 20.41
CA SER A 213 -7.40 7.41 20.13
C SER A 213 -8.87 6.98 20.10
N CYS A 214 -9.15 5.80 19.53
CA CYS A 214 -10.48 5.19 19.46
C CYS A 214 -10.65 4.00 20.42
N HIS A 215 -9.60 3.19 20.59
CA HIS A 215 -9.67 1.95 21.37
C HIS A 215 -9.21 2.19 22.82
N LYS A 216 -10.15 2.50 23.71
CA LYS A 216 -9.87 2.65 25.15
C LYS A 216 -9.85 1.28 25.82
N VAL A 217 -8.67 0.66 25.81
CA VAL A 217 -8.47 -0.72 26.29
C VAL A 217 -7.28 -0.75 27.24
N ASP A 218 -7.41 -1.46 28.34
CA ASP A 218 -6.25 -1.84 29.17
C ASP A 218 -5.51 -3.01 28.52
N MET A 219 -4.23 -2.80 28.18
CA MET A 219 -3.43 -3.78 27.44
C MET A 219 -3.25 -5.09 28.23
N LYS A 220 -3.12 -5.00 29.56
CA LYS A 220 -2.89 -6.17 30.42
C LYS A 220 -4.15 -7.02 30.46
N GLU A 221 -5.29 -6.41 30.77
CA GLU A 221 -6.58 -7.11 30.80
C GLU A 221 -6.94 -7.68 29.43
N HIS A 222 -6.71 -6.92 28.36
CA HIS A 222 -6.97 -7.35 27.00
C HIS A 222 -6.16 -8.58 26.61
N THR A 223 -4.85 -8.56 26.86
CA THR A 223 -3.96 -9.68 26.51
C THR A 223 -4.23 -10.91 27.38
N THR A 224 -4.48 -10.73 28.69
CA THR A 224 -4.92 -11.84 29.54
C THR A 224 -6.20 -12.49 29.03
N LYS A 225 -7.18 -11.69 28.59
CA LYS A 225 -8.44 -12.22 28.07
C LYS A 225 -8.28 -12.90 26.70
N THR A 226 -7.50 -12.33 25.79
CA THR A 226 -7.47 -12.75 24.39
C THR A 226 -6.43 -13.83 24.10
N VAL A 227 -5.31 -13.82 24.83
CA VAL A 227 -4.19 -14.76 24.66
C VAL A 227 -3.78 -15.46 25.96
N GLY A 228 -4.55 -15.31 27.04
CA GLY A 228 -4.36 -16.05 28.29
C GLY A 228 -3.25 -15.52 29.20
N GLU A 229 -2.47 -14.54 28.73
CA GLU A 229 -1.29 -14.05 29.44
C GLU A 229 -1.22 -12.52 29.47
N ALA A 230 -0.91 -11.99 30.65
CA ALA A 230 -0.72 -10.56 30.87
C ALA A 230 0.59 -10.10 30.20
N HIS A 231 0.48 -9.32 29.13
CA HIS A 231 1.66 -8.72 28.50
C HIS A 231 2.03 -7.42 29.20
N THR A 232 3.15 -7.45 29.92
CA THR A 232 3.68 -6.31 30.71
C THR A 232 4.96 -5.71 30.11
N LYS A 233 5.55 -6.37 29.11
CA LYS A 233 6.66 -5.82 28.31
C LYS A 233 6.13 -4.76 27.34
N LYS A 234 7.02 -3.92 26.81
CA LYS A 234 6.70 -2.91 25.79
C LYS A 234 6.27 -3.58 24.47
N ILE A 235 5.00 -3.94 24.36
CA ILE A 235 4.31 -4.34 23.14
C ILE A 235 3.46 -3.16 22.64
N ALA A 236 3.23 -3.10 21.33
CA ALA A 236 2.30 -2.16 20.71
C ALA A 236 1.15 -2.91 20.05
N CYS A 237 -0.03 -2.28 19.90
CA CYS A 237 -1.18 -2.89 19.22
C CYS A 237 -0.81 -3.50 17.85
N ILE A 238 0.05 -2.80 17.10
CA ILE A 238 0.46 -3.19 15.75
C ILE A 238 1.35 -4.45 15.70
N ASP A 239 1.96 -4.85 16.81
CA ASP A 239 2.79 -6.06 16.88
C ASP A 239 1.96 -7.34 16.66
N CYS A 240 0.71 -7.34 17.13
CA CYS A 240 -0.22 -8.45 16.98
C CYS A 240 -1.19 -8.23 15.82
N HIS A 241 -1.73 -7.00 15.70
CA HIS A 241 -2.82 -6.70 14.77
C HIS A 241 -2.38 -6.33 13.36
N MET A 242 -1.09 -6.04 13.14
CA MET A 242 -0.58 -5.65 11.82
C MET A 242 0.70 -6.44 11.46
N PRO A 243 0.65 -7.80 11.49
CA PRO A 243 1.81 -8.62 11.15
C PRO A 243 2.26 -8.32 9.72
N LYS A 244 3.57 -8.42 9.45
CA LYS A 244 4.09 -8.14 8.10
C LYS A 244 3.94 -9.35 7.20
N THR A 245 2.73 -9.54 6.66
CA THR A 245 2.40 -10.65 5.77
C THR A 245 2.73 -10.36 4.31
N MET A 246 2.90 -9.10 3.92
CA MET A 246 3.11 -8.66 2.54
C MET A 246 4.57 -8.30 2.28
N GLN A 247 5.07 -8.57 1.08
CA GLN A 247 6.47 -8.38 0.71
C GLN A 247 6.67 -7.38 -0.44
N THR A 248 7.64 -6.47 -0.34
CA THR A 248 8.20 -5.73 -1.47
C THR A 248 9.03 -6.68 -2.36
N GLY A 249 9.46 -6.21 -3.53
CA GLY A 249 10.34 -6.99 -4.41
C GLY A 249 11.69 -7.39 -3.79
N ALA A 250 12.14 -6.74 -2.71
CA ALA A 250 13.39 -7.06 -2.01
C ALA A 250 13.18 -7.98 -0.79
N GLY A 251 12.09 -7.79 -0.03
CA GLY A 251 11.83 -8.48 1.24
C GLY A 251 12.82 -8.15 2.37
N MET A 252 12.49 -8.55 3.61
CA MET A 252 13.42 -8.43 4.75
C MET A 252 14.29 -9.68 4.98
N GLY A 253 14.04 -10.76 4.24
CA GLY A 253 14.75 -12.02 4.42
C GLY A 253 14.39 -12.74 5.73
N HIS A 254 15.39 -13.40 6.34
CA HIS A 254 15.20 -14.29 7.49
C HIS A 254 14.61 -13.55 8.70
N GLY A 255 13.52 -14.08 9.26
CA GLY A 255 12.85 -13.56 10.45
C GLY A 255 13.49 -14.07 11.74
N VAL A 256 12.99 -15.19 12.27
CA VAL A 256 13.47 -15.79 13.53
C VAL A 256 13.88 -17.26 13.35
N ASP A 257 14.93 -17.66 14.08
CA ASP A 257 15.30 -19.07 14.23
C ASP A 257 14.38 -19.72 15.27
N GLY A 258 13.60 -20.71 14.84
CA GLY A 258 12.80 -21.58 15.68
C GLY A 258 13.60 -22.75 16.26
N LYS A 259 12.92 -23.55 17.09
CA LYS A 259 13.50 -24.73 17.72
C LYS A 259 14.00 -25.74 16.67
N GLY A 260 15.13 -26.39 16.96
CA GLY A 260 15.72 -27.38 16.06
C GLY A 260 16.33 -26.80 14.78
N GLY A 261 16.58 -25.48 14.73
CA GLY A 261 17.15 -24.80 13.56
C GLY A 261 16.14 -24.44 12.47
N ALA A 262 14.84 -24.53 12.77
CA ALA A 262 13.79 -24.05 11.89
C ALA A 262 13.97 -22.55 11.60
N LYS A 263 13.67 -22.09 10.38
CA LYS A 263 13.83 -20.69 9.99
C LYS A 263 12.50 -20.11 9.54
N TYR A 264 11.97 -19.18 10.30
CA TYR A 264 10.77 -18.43 9.95
C TYR A 264 11.14 -17.14 9.22
N TRP A 265 10.32 -16.75 8.25
CA TRP A 265 10.56 -15.56 7.44
C TRP A 265 9.60 -14.45 7.81
N MET A 266 10.06 -13.21 7.66
CA MET A 266 9.23 -12.03 7.82
C MET A 266 9.31 -11.17 6.56
N ASN A 267 8.15 -10.69 6.13
CA ASN A 267 8.07 -9.72 5.06
C ASN A 267 8.18 -8.29 5.59
N ASP A 268 8.22 -7.27 4.73
CA ASP A 268 8.50 -5.86 5.08
C ASP A 268 7.25 -4.97 5.19
N ILE A 269 6.11 -5.39 4.65
CA ILE A 269 4.89 -4.58 4.63
C ILE A 269 3.86 -5.15 5.63
N THR A 270 3.38 -4.29 6.54
CA THR A 270 2.36 -4.62 7.54
C THR A 270 0.99 -4.85 6.91
N ALA A 271 0.33 -5.94 7.30
CA ALA A 271 -1.07 -6.21 6.98
C ALA A 271 -1.98 -5.08 7.48
N HIS A 272 -3.06 -4.81 6.75
CA HIS A 272 -4.09 -3.83 7.11
C HIS A 272 -5.45 -4.49 7.37
N LEU A 273 -5.45 -5.78 7.72
CA LEU A 273 -6.64 -6.54 8.13
C LEU A 273 -7.02 -6.29 9.60
N PHE A 274 -6.06 -5.83 10.41
CA PHE A 274 -6.20 -5.55 11.85
C PHE A 274 -6.60 -6.77 12.69
N ASP A 275 -6.37 -7.98 12.19
CA ASP A 275 -6.60 -9.23 12.88
C ASP A 275 -5.30 -9.86 13.39
N VAL A 276 -5.41 -11.00 14.08
CA VAL A 276 -4.29 -11.69 14.71
C VAL A 276 -4.27 -13.13 14.20
N PRO A 277 -3.55 -13.44 13.10
CA PRO A 277 -3.42 -14.80 12.62
C PRO A 277 -2.68 -15.67 13.64
N ARG A 278 -3.18 -16.88 13.88
CA ARG A 278 -2.65 -17.86 14.84
C ARG A 278 -1.92 -19.00 14.11
N ILE A 279 -1.16 -19.84 14.83
CA ILE A 279 -0.49 -21.01 14.24
C ILE A 279 -1.46 -22.00 13.59
N THR A 280 -2.72 -22.00 14.04
CA THR A 280 -3.78 -22.84 13.47
C THR A 280 -4.28 -22.35 12.11
N ASN A 281 -3.86 -21.17 11.66
CA ASN A 281 -4.19 -20.65 10.34
C ASN A 281 -3.65 -21.59 9.24
N LYS A 282 -4.43 -21.77 8.18
CA LYS A 282 -4.11 -22.66 7.05
C LYS A 282 -2.81 -22.29 6.32
N GLY A 283 -2.42 -21.02 6.33
CA GLY A 283 -1.14 -20.54 5.81
C GLY A 283 0.07 -20.87 6.70
N VAL A 284 -0.14 -21.44 7.88
CA VAL A 284 0.91 -21.75 8.86
C VAL A 284 0.90 -23.23 9.25
N LYS A 285 -0.26 -23.77 9.63
CA LYS A 285 -0.40 -25.14 10.14
C LYS A 285 0.09 -26.16 9.11
N GLY A 286 1.15 -26.88 9.46
CA GLY A 286 1.73 -27.92 8.60
C GLY A 286 2.49 -27.38 7.39
N VAL A 287 2.78 -26.08 7.34
CA VAL A 287 3.60 -25.45 6.31
C VAL A 287 5.04 -25.35 6.83
N ASP A 288 6.02 -25.66 5.98
CA ASP A 288 7.44 -25.48 6.30
C ASP A 288 7.67 -24.04 6.83
N PRO A 289 8.40 -23.83 7.93
CA PRO A 289 8.70 -22.50 8.47
C PRO A 289 9.23 -21.50 7.43
N GLY A 290 9.98 -22.02 6.44
CA GLY A 290 10.53 -21.27 5.31
C GLY A 290 9.50 -20.68 4.34
N LYS A 291 8.27 -21.20 4.37
CA LYS A 291 7.19 -20.91 3.41
C LYS A 291 5.87 -20.54 4.12
N ALA A 292 5.84 -20.62 5.44
CA ALA A 292 4.67 -20.29 6.23
C ALA A 292 4.38 -18.79 6.17
N MET A 293 3.09 -18.45 6.24
CA MET A 293 2.66 -17.06 6.38
C MET A 293 3.26 -16.46 7.65
N PRO A 294 3.85 -15.24 7.58
CA PRO A 294 4.29 -14.55 8.78
C PRO A 294 3.11 -14.27 9.72
N ILE A 295 3.26 -14.61 10.99
CA ILE A 295 2.32 -14.29 12.07
C ILE A 295 3.07 -13.58 13.21
N PRO A 296 2.37 -12.95 14.18
CA PRO A 296 3.06 -12.26 15.28
C PRO A 296 4.10 -13.15 16.01
N TYR A 297 3.77 -14.43 16.19
CA TYR A 297 4.60 -15.43 16.89
C TYR A 297 5.84 -15.89 16.11
N THR A 298 5.87 -15.71 14.78
CA THR A 298 7.03 -16.02 13.95
C THR A 298 7.91 -14.79 13.72
N ASN A 299 7.79 -13.78 14.60
CA ASN A 299 8.54 -12.52 14.55
C ASN A 299 8.92 -12.03 15.96
N ALA A 300 8.58 -10.79 16.35
CA ALA A 300 9.03 -10.14 17.58
C ALA A 300 8.62 -10.92 18.82
N CYS A 301 7.45 -11.57 18.77
CA CYS A 301 6.95 -12.41 19.85
C CYS A 301 7.69 -13.75 19.93
N GLY A 302 8.29 -14.24 18.83
CA GLY A 302 9.08 -15.47 18.78
C GLY A 302 10.33 -15.47 19.66
N THR A 303 10.74 -14.29 20.15
CA THR A 303 11.82 -14.15 21.14
C THR A 303 11.42 -14.62 22.54
N CYS A 304 10.13 -14.55 22.88
CA CYS A 304 9.58 -14.94 24.18
C CYS A 304 8.62 -16.14 24.07
N HIS A 305 8.12 -16.44 22.86
CA HIS A 305 7.16 -17.49 22.58
C HIS A 305 7.75 -18.51 21.60
N GLU A 306 7.53 -19.80 21.86
CA GLU A 306 7.86 -20.86 20.90
C GLU A 306 6.86 -20.82 19.74
N ALA A 307 7.34 -20.49 18.53
CA ALA A 307 6.52 -20.31 17.34
C ALA A 307 5.73 -21.57 16.92
N ASP A 308 6.15 -22.75 17.37
CA ASP A 308 5.50 -24.05 17.16
C ASP A 308 4.46 -24.42 18.23
N LYS A 309 4.29 -23.61 19.28
CA LYS A 309 3.45 -23.93 20.45
C LYS A 309 2.25 -23.00 20.70
N MET A 310 2.01 -21.98 19.87
CA MET A 310 1.05 -20.88 20.13
C MET A 310 -0.04 -20.74 19.06
#